data_AF-A0A2H3DZC8-F1
#
_entry.id   AF-A0A2H3DZC8-F1
#
_cell.length_a   1.000
_cell.length_b   1.000
_cell.length_c   1.000
_cell.angle_alpha   90.00
_cell.angle_beta   90.00
_cell.angle_gamma   90.00
#
_symmetry.space_group_name_H-M   'P 1'
#
loop_
_entity.id
_entity.type
_entity.pdbx_description
1 polymer ?
#
loop_
_entity_poly.entity_id
_entity_poly.type
_entity_poly.pdbx_seq_one_letter_code
_entity_poly.pdbx_strand_id
1 'polypeptide(L)'
;MAPKPRMTIADAPFDDPTDSVDIVIRTADNVDFYVLSILLSLKSPSSFFRHVLKNNQHTEERDGFPVLEVEEDSDTFRTILLLCYPNVAPQIKSVEQIVTVKKALTNTA
;
A
#
# COMPACT_ATOMS: atom_id res chain seq x y z
N MET A 1 27.99 1.31 8.19
CA MET A 1 26.74 1.92 7.68
C MET A 1 26.26 1.03 6.55
N ALA A 2 25.20 0.24 6.75
CA ALA A 2 24.65 -0.57 5.67
C ALA A 2 24.14 0.37 4.56
N PRO A 3 24.29 0.02 3.28
CA PRO A 3 23.73 0.81 2.20
C PRO A 3 22.22 0.95 2.42
N LYS A 4 21.70 2.18 2.34
CA LYS A 4 20.25 2.41 2.32
C LYS A 4 19.67 1.57 1.17
N PRO A 5 18.62 0.76 1.41
CA PRO A 5 18.03 -0.03 0.34
C PRO A 5 17.65 0.88 -0.84
N ARG A 6 17.88 0.41 -2.07
CA ARG A 6 17.45 1.15 -3.25
C ARG A 6 15.93 1.13 -3.30
N MET A 7 15.33 2.31 -3.30
CA MET A 7 13.89 2.44 -3.53
C MET A 7 13.57 2.02 -4.96
N THR A 8 12.52 1.23 -5.12
CA THR A 8 12.02 0.76 -6.42
C THR A 8 10.56 1.15 -6.61
N ILE A 9 10.07 1.10 -7.84
CA ILE A 9 8.65 1.30 -8.15
C ILE A 9 8.04 -0.10 -8.30
N ALA A 10 6.82 -0.28 -7.81
CA ALA A 10 6.07 -1.52 -8.00
C ALA A 10 5.86 -1.83 -9.49
N ASP A 11 5.49 -3.07 -9.80
CA ASP A 11 5.00 -3.43 -11.13
C ASP A 11 3.54 -2.98 -11.33
N ALA A 12 3.09 -3.00 -12.59
CA ALA A 12 1.69 -2.80 -12.94
C ALA A 12 0.72 -3.64 -12.05
N PRO A 13 -0.43 -3.07 -11.65
CA PRO A 13 -1.00 -1.79 -12.12
C PRO A 13 -0.65 -0.57 -11.23
N PHE A 14 0.38 -0.65 -10.39
CA PHE A 14 0.70 0.38 -9.38
C PHE A 14 2.00 1.14 -9.68
N ASP A 15 2.47 1.06 -10.92
CA ASP A 15 3.75 1.55 -11.42
C ASP A 15 3.69 2.97 -11.99
N ASP A 16 2.50 3.49 -12.24
CA ASP A 16 2.30 4.71 -13.02
C ASP A 16 1.68 5.86 -12.19
N PRO A 17 2.38 6.99 -12.02
CA PRO A 17 1.86 8.22 -11.40
C PRO A 17 0.88 8.98 -12.32
N THR A 18 -0.21 8.35 -12.74
CA THR A 18 -1.26 8.99 -13.57
C THR A 18 -2.22 9.86 -12.75
N ASP A 19 -3.14 10.56 -13.45
CA ASP A 19 -4.12 11.52 -12.89
C ASP A 19 -5.04 10.98 -11.78
N SER A 20 -5.08 9.67 -11.55
CA SER A 20 -5.92 9.05 -10.52
C SER A 20 -5.15 8.67 -9.26
N VAL A 21 -3.89 9.09 -9.12
CA VAL A 21 -3.06 8.85 -7.92
C VAL A 21 -3.14 10.05 -7.00
N ASP A 22 -3.27 9.82 -5.70
CA ASP A 22 -3.28 10.87 -4.68
C ASP A 22 -2.34 10.58 -3.49
N ILE A 23 -1.73 9.40 -3.46
CA ILE A 23 -0.77 8.99 -2.43
C ILE A 23 0.20 7.93 -2.97
N VAL A 24 1.44 7.96 -2.45
CA VAL A 24 2.43 6.90 -2.65
C VAL A 24 2.50 6.06 -1.38
N ILE A 25 2.31 4.75 -1.48
CA ILE A 25 2.60 3.83 -0.37
C ILE A 25 4.00 3.28 -0.52
N ARG A 26 4.82 3.41 0.52
CA ARG A 26 6.15 2.81 0.59
C ARG A 26 6.16 1.65 1.57
N THR A 27 6.50 0.47 1.07
CA THR A 27 6.58 -0.75 1.88
C THR A 27 7.91 -0.90 2.61
N ALA A 28 7.98 -1.81 3.59
CA ALA A 28 9.17 -2.03 4.41
C ALA A 28 10.41 -2.46 3.60
N ASP A 29 10.20 -3.09 2.44
CA ASP A 29 11.22 -3.46 1.46
C ASP A 29 11.52 -2.35 0.43
N ASN A 30 11.04 -1.12 0.65
CA ASN A 30 11.29 0.09 -0.15
C ASN A 30 10.76 0.01 -1.58
N VAL A 31 9.55 -0.54 -1.73
CA VAL A 31 8.80 -0.53 -3.00
C VAL A 31 7.70 0.52 -2.88
N ASP A 32 7.66 1.44 -3.85
CA ASP A 32 6.67 2.50 -3.89
C ASP A 32 5.52 2.12 -4.84
N PHE A 33 4.30 2.26 -4.35
CA PHE A 33 3.05 2.00 -5.05
C PHE A 33 2.29 3.31 -5.23
N TYR A 34 1.96 3.65 -6.47
CA TYR A 34 1.12 4.80 -6.79
C TYR A 34 -0.35 4.38 -6.73
N VAL A 35 -1.13 4.96 -5.80
CA VAL A 35 -2.49 4.47 -5.51
C VAL A 35 -3.49 5.60 -5.27
N LEU A 36 -4.78 5.26 -5.37
CA LEU A 36 -5.89 6.13 -5.01
C LEU A 36 -6.41 5.79 -3.60
N SER A 37 -6.22 6.72 -2.66
CA SER A 37 -6.52 6.59 -1.24
C SER A 37 -8.00 6.28 -0.94
N ILE A 38 -8.93 6.73 -1.80
CA ILE A 38 -10.36 6.45 -1.63
C ILE A 38 -10.66 4.95 -1.71
N LEU A 39 -9.95 4.20 -2.56
CA LEU A 39 -10.18 2.77 -2.73
C LEU A 39 -9.72 1.97 -1.51
N LEU A 40 -8.65 2.42 -0.85
CA LEU A 40 -8.21 1.89 0.44
C LEU A 40 -9.28 2.12 1.53
N SER A 41 -9.89 3.31 1.54
CA SER A 41 -10.89 3.71 2.54
C SER A 41 -12.25 3.02 2.37
N LEU A 42 -12.62 2.61 1.16
CA LEU A 42 -13.93 2.03 0.86
C LEU A 42 -14.06 0.55 1.23
N LYS A 43 -12.94 -0.20 1.25
CA LYS A 43 -12.95 -1.66 1.45
C LYS A 43 -12.51 -2.11 2.84
N SER A 44 -11.99 -1.20 3.65
CA SER A 44 -11.61 -1.45 5.04
C SER A 44 -12.61 -0.79 6.01
N PRO A 45 -13.62 -1.50 6.53
CA PRO A 45 -14.44 -0.99 7.64
C PRO A 45 -13.63 -0.90 8.94
N SER A 46 -12.51 -1.63 9.06
CA SER A 46 -11.49 -1.41 10.08
C SER A 46 -10.74 -0.14 9.75
N SER A 47 -10.61 0.69 10.77
CA SER A 47 -10.33 2.11 10.64
C SER A 47 -8.88 2.43 10.27
N PHE A 48 -8.01 1.44 10.11
CA PHE A 48 -6.56 1.62 9.92
C PHE A 48 -6.22 2.63 8.83
N PHE A 49 -6.62 2.40 7.57
CA PHE A 49 -6.34 3.35 6.49
C PHE A 49 -7.05 4.68 6.71
N ARG A 50 -8.26 4.69 7.27
CA ARG A 50 -9.00 5.95 7.54
C ARG A 50 -8.35 6.78 8.63
N HIS A 51 -7.71 6.16 9.61
CA HIS A 51 -6.99 6.83 10.69
C HIS A 51 -5.62 7.29 10.22
N VAL A 52 -4.89 6.41 9.55
CA VAL A 52 -3.58 6.72 8.98
C VAL A 52 -3.70 7.87 7.98
N LEU A 53 -4.57 7.78 6.98
CA LEU A 53 -4.81 8.86 6.00
C LEU A 53 -5.30 10.17 6.62
N LYS A 54 -6.00 10.14 7.76
CA LYS A 54 -6.45 11.35 8.46
C LYS A 54 -5.40 11.97 9.39
N ASN A 55 -4.51 11.16 9.94
CA ASN A 55 -3.54 11.59 10.95
C ASN A 55 -2.17 11.92 10.36
N ASN A 56 -1.90 11.58 9.10
CA ASN A 56 -0.58 11.71 8.52
C ASN A 56 -0.18 13.18 8.31
N GLN A 57 0.78 13.61 9.11
CA GLN A 57 1.74 14.64 8.78
C GLN A 57 2.74 14.03 7.79
N HIS A 58 2.41 14.05 6.50
CA HIS A 58 3.34 13.57 5.47
C HIS A 58 4.59 14.45 5.50
N THR A 59 5.73 13.87 5.87
CA THR A 59 7.03 14.57 5.92
C THR A 59 7.80 14.43 4.62
N GLU A 60 7.44 13.45 3.79
CA GLU A 60 8.04 13.18 2.50
C GLU A 60 6.99 13.24 1.38
N GLU A 61 7.42 13.80 0.25
CA GLU A 61 6.69 13.78 -1.00
C GLU A 61 7.52 13.06 -2.07
N ARG A 62 6.85 12.30 -2.92
CA ARG A 62 7.42 11.67 -4.11
C ARG A 62 6.57 12.04 -5.30
N ASP A 63 7.21 12.64 -6.31
CA ASP A 63 6.55 13.13 -7.53
C ASP A 63 5.37 14.09 -7.26
N GLY A 64 5.44 14.83 -6.16
CA GLY A 64 4.37 15.75 -5.73
C GLY A 64 3.21 15.09 -4.98
N PHE A 65 3.31 13.80 -4.70
CA PHE A 65 2.34 13.05 -3.89
C PHE A 65 2.88 12.78 -2.49
N PRO A 66 2.03 12.83 -1.46
CA PRO A 66 2.42 12.44 -0.11
C PRO A 66 2.84 10.97 -0.05
N VAL A 67 3.92 10.68 0.67
CA VAL A 67 4.37 9.31 0.93
C VAL A 67 3.80 8.83 2.27
N LEU A 68 3.30 7.60 2.27
CA LEU A 68 2.89 6.85 3.45
C LEU A 68 3.71 5.57 3.56
N GLU A 69 4.56 5.50 4.58
CA GLU A 69 5.31 4.30 4.91
C GLU A 69 4.42 3.28 5.65
N VAL A 70 4.57 2.00 5.30
CA VAL A 70 3.87 0.87 5.92
C VAL A 70 4.86 -0.21 6.36
N GLU A 71 4.48 -1.01 7.35
CA GLU A 71 5.33 -2.08 7.89
C GLU A 71 5.29 -3.36 7.04
N GLU A 72 4.29 -3.51 6.19
CA GLU A 72 4.13 -4.64 5.29
C GLU A 72 5.15 -4.60 4.14
N ASP A 73 5.55 -5.79 3.67
CA ASP A 73 6.33 -5.95 2.44
C ASP A 73 5.48 -5.74 1.17
N SER A 74 6.17 -5.59 0.05
CA SER A 74 5.56 -5.37 -1.27
C SER A 74 4.58 -6.46 -1.70
N ASP A 75 4.87 -7.74 -1.44
CA ASP A 75 3.99 -8.85 -1.82
C ASP A 75 2.66 -8.84 -1.05
N THR A 76 2.75 -8.60 0.27
CA THR A 76 1.60 -8.51 1.16
C THR A 76 0.76 -7.29 0.78
N PHE A 77 1.39 -6.12 0.65
CA PHE A 77 0.69 -4.88 0.38
C PHE A 77 0.09 -4.86 -1.03
N ARG A 78 0.76 -5.43 -2.03
CA ARG A 78 0.19 -5.64 -3.36
C ARG A 78 -1.09 -6.47 -3.30
N THR A 79 -1.11 -7.54 -2.49
CA THR A 79 -2.31 -8.37 -2.35
C THR A 79 -3.47 -7.59 -1.72
N ILE A 80 -3.18 -6.76 -0.70
CA ILE A 80 -4.15 -5.84 -0.10
C ILE A 80 -4.71 -4.88 -1.14
N LEU A 81 -3.85 -4.22 -1.92
CA LEU A 81 -4.25 -3.30 -2.96
C LEU A 81 -5.13 -4.00 -4.01
N LEU A 82 -4.76 -5.18 -4.47
CA LEU A 82 -5.57 -5.92 -5.44
C LEU A 82 -6.97 -6.27 -4.91
N LEU A 83 -7.14 -6.52 -3.60
CA LEU A 83 -8.46 -6.70 -3.00
C LEU A 83 -9.29 -5.40 -2.97
N CYS A 84 -8.62 -4.24 -2.94
CA CYS A 84 -9.26 -2.93 -2.97
C CYS A 84 -9.68 -2.49 -4.38
N TYR A 85 -9.03 -2.98 -5.43
CA TYR A 85 -9.23 -2.51 -6.80
C TYR A 85 -10.19 -3.44 -7.58
N PRO A 86 -11.37 -2.94 -8.01
CA PRO A 86 -12.49 -3.77 -8.47
C PRO A 86 -12.25 -4.59 -9.76
N ASN A 87 -11.12 -4.38 -10.44
CA ASN A 87 -10.84 -4.98 -11.76
C ASN A 87 -9.64 -5.93 -11.76
N VAL A 88 -8.99 -6.18 -10.61
CA VAL A 88 -7.80 -7.03 -10.57
C VAL A 88 -7.89 -8.03 -9.43
N ALA A 89 -8.27 -9.27 -9.72
CA ALA A 89 -8.30 -10.33 -8.73
C ALA A 89 -6.87 -10.74 -8.33
N PRO A 90 -6.52 -10.79 -7.02
CA PRO A 90 -5.23 -11.26 -6.60
C PRO A 90 -5.07 -12.75 -6.90
N GLN A 91 -3.88 -13.13 -7.36
CA GLN A 91 -3.47 -14.53 -7.45
C GLN A 91 -2.97 -14.98 -6.08
N ILE A 92 -3.87 -15.59 -5.29
CA ILE A 92 -3.55 -16.13 -3.96
C ILE A 92 -2.91 -17.51 -4.15
N LYS A 93 -1.65 -17.64 -3.76
CA LYS A 93 -0.83 -18.84 -4.00
C LYS A 93 -0.91 -19.85 -2.86
N SER A 94 -1.27 -19.42 -1.65
CA SER A 94 -1.34 -20.31 -0.48
C SER A 94 -2.29 -19.80 0.62
N VAL A 95 -2.62 -20.67 1.58
CA VAL A 95 -3.46 -20.32 2.75
C VAL A 95 -2.70 -19.38 3.68
N GLU A 96 -1.39 -19.54 3.82
CA GLU A 96 -0.53 -18.67 4.62
C GLU A 96 -0.60 -17.22 4.12
N GLN A 97 -0.62 -17.01 2.80
CA GLN A 97 -0.79 -15.69 2.20
C GLN A 97 -2.12 -15.05 2.62
N ILE A 98 -3.21 -15.84 2.68
CA ILE A 98 -4.52 -15.36 3.15
C ILE A 98 -4.44 -14.93 4.62
N VAL A 99 -3.79 -15.71 5.46
CA VAL A 99 -3.63 -15.41 6.89
C VAL A 99 -2.84 -14.12 7.09
N THR A 100 -1.75 -13.94 6.35
CA THR A 100 -0.93 -12.71 6.39
C THR A 100 -1.73 -11.49 5.97
N VAL A 101 -2.42 -11.56 4.83
CA VAL A 101 -3.25 -10.45 4.31
C VAL A 101 -4.38 -10.12 5.26
N LYS A 102 -5.05 -11.13 5.82
CA LYS A 102 -6.10 -10.93 6.82
C LYS A 102 -5.53 -10.20 8.04
N LYS A 103 -4.38 -10.63 8.56
CA LYS A 103 -3.75 -10.00 9.73
C LYS A 103 -3.48 -8.52 9.48
N ALA A 104 -2.87 -8.18 8.35
CA ALA A 104 -2.58 -6.81 7.96
C ALA A 104 -3.86 -5.94 7.85
N LEU A 105 -4.92 -6.47 7.23
CA LEU A 105 -6.22 -5.76 7.13
C LEU A 105 -6.91 -5.56 8.49
N THR A 106 -6.64 -6.43 9.45
CA THR A 106 -7.26 -6.42 10.79
C THR A 106 -6.38 -5.81 11.87
N ASN A 107 -5.20 -5.28 11.54
CA ASN A 107 -4.27 -4.78 12.52
C ASN A 107 -4.83 -3.50 13.19
N THR A 108 -5.65 -3.71 14.21
CA THR A 108 -5.98 -2.74 15.24
C THR A 108 -4.74 -2.60 16.10
N ALA A 109 -3.99 -1.53 15.86
CA ALA A 109 -3.16 -0.93 16.89
C ALA A 109 -4.04 -0.49 18.08
#